data_AF-A0AAW8EWC7-F1
#
_entry.id   AF-A0AAW8EWC7-F1
#
_cell.length_a   1.000
_cell.length_b   1.000
_cell.length_c   1.000
_cell.angle_alpha   90.00
_cell.angle_beta   90.00
_cell.angle_gamma   90.00
#
_symmetry.space_group_name_H-M   'P 1'
#
loop_
_entity.id
_entity.type
_entity.pdbx_description
1 polymer ?
#
loop_
_entity_poly.entity_id
_entity_poly.type
_entity_poly.pdbx_seq_one_letter_code
_entity_poly.pdbx_strand_id
1 'polypeptide(L)'
;MRALTDTPMPTPTMTVDPQLVSPGFIGFAAVVVILIAVVLLILDMNRRIRRVRYREEVREELDAEEAALAADRATETDADLPIVDEGDDDPFKK
;
A
#
# COMPACT_ATOMS: atom_id res chain seq x y z
N MET A 1 61.50 37.55 33.19
CA MET A 1 60.30 36.73 33.43
C MET A 1 59.19 37.31 32.56
N ARG A 2 58.80 36.61 31.49
CA ARG A 2 57.80 37.08 30.52
C ARG A 2 56.42 36.60 31.02
N ALA A 3 55.55 37.52 31.42
CA ALA A 3 54.20 37.18 31.85
C ALA A 3 53.39 36.69 30.63
N LEU A 4 52.82 35.48 30.72
CA LEU A 4 51.79 35.03 29.79
C LEU A 4 50.53 35.82 30.15
N THR A 5 50.15 36.76 29.28
CA THR A 5 48.88 37.46 29.37
C THR A 5 47.77 36.48 29.06
N ASP A 6 47.16 35.92 30.11
CA ASP A 6 45.91 35.19 30.03
C ASP A 6 44.84 36.17 29.55
N THR A 7 44.43 36.03 28.29
CA THR A 7 43.36 36.89 27.72
C THR A 7 42.06 36.30 28.23
N PRO A 8 41.29 37.01 29.10
CA PRO A 8 40.04 36.46 29.60
C PRO A 8 39.11 36.26 28.41
N MET A 9 38.77 35.01 28.13
CA MET A 9 37.79 34.66 27.12
C MET A 9 36.43 35.26 27.55
N PRO A 10 35.75 36.03 26.69
CA PRO A 10 34.42 36.52 27.01
C PRO A 10 33.51 35.31 27.21
N THR A 11 32.97 35.17 28.42
CA THR A 11 31.97 34.15 28.69
C THR A 11 30.69 34.58 27.95
N PRO A 12 30.16 33.76 27.02
CA PRO A 12 28.93 34.11 26.33
C PRO A 12 27.82 34.27 27.36
N THR A 13 27.35 35.51 27.53
CA THR A 13 26.18 35.79 28.35
C THR A 13 24.98 35.53 27.45
N MET A 14 24.21 34.48 27.75
CA MET A 14 22.93 34.21 27.08
C MET A 14 22.02 35.43 27.28
N THR A 15 21.82 36.22 26.23
CA THR A 15 20.94 37.40 26.24
C THR A 15 19.46 37.04 26.06
N VAL A 16 19.18 35.76 25.78
CA VAL A 16 17.83 35.20 25.64
C VAL A 16 17.61 34.18 26.74
N ASP A 17 16.47 34.26 27.42
CA ASP A 17 16.09 33.30 28.46
C ASP A 17 16.06 31.87 27.88
N PRO A 18 16.76 30.88 28.48
CA PRO A 18 16.74 29.50 28.01
C PRO A 18 15.34 28.86 28.00
N GLN A 19 14.38 29.34 28.80
CA GLN A 19 12.98 28.90 28.75
C GLN A 19 12.25 29.38 27.47
N LEU A 20 12.81 30.35 26.75
CA LEU A 20 12.26 30.85 25.48
C LEU A 20 12.67 30.00 24.28
N VAL A 21 13.78 29.26 24.37
CA VAL A 21 14.35 28.43 23.28
C VAL A 21 14.08 26.93 23.44
N SER A 22 13.60 26.51 24.60
CA SER A 22 13.07 25.17 24.81
C SER A 22 11.54 25.24 24.70
N PRO A 23 10.85 24.36 23.96
CA PRO A 23 9.40 24.43 23.74
C PRO A 23 8.54 24.35 25.03
N GLY A 24 9.17 24.22 26.20
CA GLY A 24 8.52 24.05 27.49
C GLY A 24 7.63 22.80 27.54
N PHE A 25 6.84 22.71 28.61
CA PHE A 25 5.87 21.61 28.76
C PHE A 25 4.82 21.61 27.64
N ILE A 26 4.39 22.79 27.18
CA ILE A 26 3.38 22.93 26.12
C ILE A 26 3.87 22.33 24.80
N GLY A 27 5.10 22.65 24.38
CA GLY A 27 5.66 22.08 23.15
C GLY A 27 5.94 20.59 23.25
N PHE A 28 6.33 20.09 24.42
CA PHE A 28 6.45 18.64 24.65
C PHE A 28 5.08 17.94 24.52
N ALA A 29 4.03 18.50 25.13
CA ALA A 29 2.68 17.98 25.00
C ALA A 29 2.19 17.98 23.54
N ALA A 30 2.51 19.02 22.77
CA ALA A 30 2.18 19.08 21.34
C ALA A 30 2.83 17.92 20.54
N VAL A 31 4.11 17.61 20.82
CA VAL A 31 4.80 16.47 20.17
C VAL A 31 4.15 15.14 20.54
N VAL A 32 3.75 14.94 21.80
CA VAL A 32 3.03 13.73 22.23
C VAL A 32 1.71 13.57 21.49
N VAL A 33 0.94 14.65 21.32
CA VAL A 33 -0.32 14.63 20.55
C VAL A 33 -0.07 14.25 19.10
N ILE A 34 0.95 14.83 18.46
CA ILE A 34 1.32 14.48 17.08
C ILE A 34 1.70 13.01 16.97
N LEU A 35 2.50 12.49 17.92
CA LEU A 35 2.89 11.09 17.96
C LEU A 35 1.67 10.17 18.07
N ILE A 36 0.71 10.50 18.94
CA ILE A 36 -0.56 9.75 19.05
C ILE A 36 -1.32 9.80 17.73
N ALA A 37 -1.42 10.96 17.09
CA ALA A 37 -2.09 11.09 15.80
C ALA A 37 -1.43 10.22 14.71
N VAL A 38 -0.10 10.16 14.66
CA VAL A 38 0.65 9.31 13.73
C VAL A 38 0.39 7.83 14.02
N VAL A 39 0.42 7.40 15.28
CA VAL A 39 0.12 6.01 15.67
C VAL A 39 -1.31 5.64 15.29
N LEU A 40 -2.29 6.50 15.59
CA LEU A 40 -3.69 6.30 15.21
C LEU A 40 -3.84 6.23 13.69
N LEU A 41 -3.12 7.05 12.94
CA LEU A 41 -3.12 7.01 11.48
C LEU A 41 -2.57 5.68 10.94
N ILE A 42 -1.49 5.18 11.52
CA ILE A 42 -0.93 3.86 11.13
C ILE A 42 -1.94 2.75 11.44
N LEU A 43 -2.57 2.78 12.62
CA LEU A 43 -3.58 1.79 13.01
C LEU A 43 -4.83 1.88 12.11
N ASP A 44 -5.29 3.09 11.80
CA ASP A 44 -6.40 3.32 10.88
C ASP A 44 -6.08 2.82 9.49
N MET A 45 -4.90 3.16 8.96
CA MET A 45 -4.45 2.71 7.64
C MET A 45 -4.32 1.19 7.58
N ASN A 46 -3.76 0.54 8.61
CA ASN A 46 -3.71 -0.91 8.71
C ASN A 46 -5.11 -1.55 8.77
N ARG A 47 -6.02 -0.96 9.54
CA ARG A 47 -7.41 -1.43 9.65
C ARG A 47 -8.19 -1.22 8.35
N ARG A 48 -7.88 -0.15 7.62
CA ARG A 48 -8.44 0.17 6.30
C ARG A 48 -7.95 -0.82 5.26
N ILE A 49 -6.63 -1.06 5.16
CA ILE A 49 -6.04 -2.04 4.23
C ILE A 49 -6.65 -3.42 4.46
N ARG A 50 -6.70 -3.89 5.72
CA ARG A 50 -7.32 -5.17 6.05
C ARG A 50 -8.78 -5.24 5.61
N ARG A 51 -9.58 -4.19 5.85
CA ARG A 51 -10.99 -4.15 5.44
C ARG A 51 -11.19 -4.12 3.92
N VAL A 52 -10.30 -3.49 3.17
CA VAL A 52 -10.45 -3.37 1.71
C VAL A 52 -10.02 -4.65 0.99
N ARG A 53 -8.92 -5.31 1.42
CA ARG A 53 -8.42 -6.53 0.77
C ARG A 53 -9.41 -7.71 0.79
N TYR A 54 -10.26 -7.82 1.81
CA TYR A 54 -11.32 -8.84 1.85
C TYR A 54 -12.31 -8.79 0.68
N ARG A 55 -12.40 -7.66 -0.05
CA ARG A 55 -13.36 -7.50 -1.15
C ARG A 55 -12.75 -7.72 -2.53
N GLU A 56 -11.42 -7.79 -2.61
CA GLU A 56 -10.70 -7.98 -3.88
C GLU A 56 -10.28 -9.43 -4.03
N GLU A 57 -9.74 -10.06 -2.97
CA GLU A 57 -9.36 -11.48 -2.99
C GLU A 57 -10.60 -12.39 -3.22
N VAL A 58 -11.76 -12.06 -2.66
CA VAL A 58 -13.02 -12.81 -2.90
C VAL A 58 -13.55 -12.61 -4.33
N ARG A 59 -13.31 -11.44 -4.94
CA ARG A 59 -13.72 -11.21 -6.34
C ARG A 59 -12.81 -11.90 -7.32
N GLU A 60 -11.51 -11.93 -7.06
CA GLU A 60 -10.55 -12.68 -7.89
C GLU A 60 -10.84 -14.18 -7.88
N GLU A 61 -11.19 -14.75 -6.72
CA GLU A 61 -11.53 -16.18 -6.61
C GLU A 61 -12.86 -16.50 -7.31
N LEU A 62 -13.87 -15.63 -7.19
CA LEU A 62 -15.15 -15.75 -7.91
C LEU A 62 -15.00 -15.57 -9.42
N ASP A 63 -14.24 -14.57 -9.88
CA ASP A 63 -13.99 -14.31 -11.30
C ASP A 63 -13.19 -15.46 -11.94
N ALA A 64 -12.26 -16.07 -11.19
CA ALA A 64 -11.50 -17.24 -11.64
C ALA A 64 -12.37 -18.50 -11.74
N GLU A 65 -13.26 -18.75 -10.77
CA GLU A 65 -14.23 -19.84 -10.83
C GLU A 65 -15.23 -19.66 -11.98
N GLU A 66 -15.77 -18.45 -12.19
CA GLU A 66 -16.66 -18.16 -13.31
C GLU A 66 -15.96 -18.30 -14.68
N ALA A 67 -14.69 -17.89 -14.78
CA ALA A 67 -13.90 -18.05 -16.00
C ALA A 67 -13.61 -19.53 -16.31
N ALA A 68 -13.30 -20.34 -15.29
CA ALA A 68 -13.12 -21.78 -15.45
C ALA A 68 -14.42 -22.47 -15.91
N LEU A 69 -15.56 -22.14 -15.30
CA LEU A 69 -16.87 -22.66 -15.70
C LEU A 69 -17.31 -22.21 -17.10
N ALA A 70 -16.88 -21.02 -17.55
CA ALA A 70 -17.12 -20.55 -18.90
C ALA A 70 -16.23 -21.28 -19.93
N ALA A 71 -14.97 -21.56 -19.59
CA ALA A 71 -14.05 -22.33 -20.42
C ALA A 71 -14.52 -23.79 -20.59
N ASP A 72 -14.95 -24.44 -19.52
CA ASP A 72 -15.46 -25.82 -19.57
C ASP A 72 -16.69 -25.92 -20.47
N ARG A 73 -17.66 -25.01 -20.33
CA ARG A 73 -18.83 -24.95 -21.22
C ARG A 73 -18.45 -24.72 -22.69
N ALA A 74 -17.48 -23.85 -22.95
CA ALA A 74 -17.02 -23.60 -24.32
C ALA A 74 -16.44 -24.86 -24.97
N THR A 75 -15.67 -25.65 -24.22
CA THR A 75 -15.12 -26.93 -24.72
C THR A 75 -16.17 -28.02 -24.90
N GLU A 76 -17.19 -28.06 -24.03
CA GLU A 76 -18.28 -29.04 -24.13
C GLU A 76 -19.18 -28.76 -25.34
N THR A 77 -19.41 -27.48 -25.67
CA THR A 77 -20.23 -27.08 -26.82
C THR A 77 -19.52 -27.35 -28.15
N ASP A 78 -18.19 -27.21 -28.20
CA ASP A 78 -17.39 -27.48 -29.40
C ASP A 78 -17.25 -28.99 -29.69
N ALA A 79 -17.28 -29.82 -28.63
CA ALA A 79 -17.25 -31.28 -28.74
C ALA A 79 -18.59 -31.91 -29.18
N ASP A 80 -19.71 -31.21 -29.00
CA ASP A 80 -21.06 -31.66 -29.40
C ASP A 80 -21.46 -31.16 -30.80
N LEU A 81 -20.55 -30.48 -31.52
CA LEU A 81 -20.78 -30.16 -32.92
C LEU A 81 -20.80 -31.46 -33.74
N PRO A 82 -21.90 -31.78 -34.44
CA PRO A 82 -21.92 -32.93 -35.31
C PRO A 82 -20.82 -32.74 -36.35
N ILE A 83 -19.89 -33.70 -36.41
CA ILE A 83 -18.98 -33.85 -37.53
C ILE A 83 -19.87 -34.05 -38.74
N VAL A 84 -20.18 -32.95 -39.43
CA VAL A 84 -20.70 -32.99 -40.78
C VAL A 84 -19.55 -33.56 -41.60
N ASP A 85 -19.58 -34.88 -41.78
CA ASP A 85 -18.95 -35.52 -42.91
C ASP A 85 -19.61 -34.87 -44.13
N GLU A 86 -18.95 -33.81 -44.62
CA GLU A 86 -19.26 -33.16 -45.90
C GLU A 86 -18.97 -34.23 -46.94
N GLY A 87 -19.99 -35.07 -47.12
CA GLY A 87 -19.96 -36.24 -47.96
C GLY A 87 -19.42 -35.85 -49.32
N ASP A 88 -18.44 -36.66 -49.71
CA ASP A 88 -17.80 -36.75 -51.00
C ASP A 88 -18.87 -36.86 -52.12
N ASP A 89 -19.52 -35.74 -52.44
CA ASP A 89 -20.46 -35.61 -53.56
C ASP A 89 -19.63 -35.51 -54.84
N ASP A 90 -18.98 -36.63 -55.19
CA ASP A 90 -18.15 -36.77 -56.38
C ASP A 90 -19.07 -36.85 -57.61
N PRO A 91 -19.22 -35.77 -58.42
CA PRO A 91 -20.34 -35.64 -59.35
C PRO A 91 -20.14 -36.40 -60.70
N PHE A 92 -19.16 -37.30 -60.80
CA PHE A 92 -18.72 -37.87 -62.09
C PHE A 92 -18.56 -39.40 -62.13
N LYS A 93 -19.54 -40.15 -61.59
CA LYS A 93 -19.65 -41.60 -61.88
C LYS A 93 -20.88 -41.96 -62.71
N LYS A 94 -20.75 -41.91 -64.04
CA LYS A 94 -21.34 -42.85 -65.01
C LYS A 94 -20.74 -42.67 -66.39
#